data_AF-A0A2G9U6Z3-F1
#
_entry.id   AF-A0A2G9U6Z3-F1
#
_cell.length_a   1.000
_cell.length_b   1.000
_cell.length_c   1.000
_cell.angle_alpha   90.00
_cell.angle_beta   90.00
_cell.angle_gamma   90.00
#
_symmetry.space_group_name_H-M   'P 1'
#
loop_
_entity.id
_entity.type
_entity.pdbx_description
1 polymer ?
#
loop_
_entity_poly.entity_id
_entity_poly.type
_entity_poly.pdbx_seq_one_letter_code
_entity_poly.pdbx_strand_id
1 'polypeptide(L)'
;LIFSYSSSWVINNIRLFLDGRRISCVYLIGNGHFDASWEPGAHQIALVRRICQAFDTQMIFQEPCINNAEREWLSQQNGIVFRDRPDVCLDVVGSDRNSVGIAVILHGVHGLLNDFLAFNWRSNLQNILLLCNDYRDIDLIGGTVETNSEFPALNFFRKHARFIAFPEYCPNPSFFHDTSLAYLESGISLPELAALDR
;
A
#
# COMPACT_ATOMS: atom_id res chain seq x y z
N LEU A 1 1.06 -24.37 -3.46
CA LEU A 1 0.03 -24.60 -2.42
C LEU A 1 0.19 -23.68 -1.21
N ILE A 2 1.41 -23.34 -0.78
CA ILE A 2 1.67 -22.53 0.43
C ILE A 2 1.24 -21.04 0.29
N PHE A 3 1.36 -20.42 -0.90
CA PHE A 3 0.90 -19.03 -1.14
C PHE A 3 -0.62 -18.83 -0.98
N SER A 4 -1.43 -19.90 -0.92
CA SER A 4 -2.90 -19.80 -0.92
C SER A 4 -3.44 -19.15 0.35
N TYR A 5 -3.03 -19.62 1.52
CA TYR A 5 -3.60 -19.17 2.80
C TYR A 5 -3.42 -17.68 3.04
N SER A 6 -2.18 -17.16 2.95
CA SER A 6 -1.91 -15.74 3.21
C SER A 6 -2.63 -14.84 2.20
N SER A 7 -2.61 -15.20 0.90
CA SER A 7 -3.34 -14.42 -0.12
C SER A 7 -4.87 -14.46 0.10
N SER A 8 -5.44 -15.60 0.50
CA SER A 8 -6.86 -15.72 0.80
C SER A 8 -7.24 -14.92 2.04
N TRP A 9 -6.39 -14.90 3.06
CA TRP A 9 -6.60 -14.07 4.25
C TRP A 9 -6.64 -12.59 3.89
N VAL A 10 -5.69 -12.11 3.07
CA VAL A 10 -5.64 -10.70 2.63
C VAL A 10 -6.90 -10.36 1.83
N ILE A 11 -7.23 -11.17 0.82
CA ILE A 11 -8.42 -10.95 -0.02
C ILE A 11 -9.70 -10.94 0.82
N ASN A 12 -9.85 -11.82 1.80
CA ASN A 12 -11.03 -11.86 2.66
C ASN A 12 -11.13 -10.61 3.55
N ASN A 13 -10.03 -10.11 4.10
CA ASN A 13 -10.03 -8.87 4.88
C ASN A 13 -10.35 -7.65 4.01
N ILE A 14 -9.84 -7.61 2.76
CA ILE A 14 -10.23 -6.57 1.79
C ILE A 14 -11.75 -6.64 1.53
N ARG A 15 -12.32 -7.83 1.32
CA ARG A 15 -13.77 -8.01 1.11
C ARG A 15 -14.59 -7.49 2.30
N LEU A 16 -14.15 -7.77 3.53
CA LEU A 16 -14.81 -7.27 4.73
C LEU A 16 -14.78 -5.74 4.82
N PHE A 17 -13.68 -5.10 4.40
CA PHE A 17 -13.56 -3.64 4.36
C PHE A 17 -14.44 -2.99 3.28
N LEU A 18 -14.61 -3.67 2.14
CA LEU A 18 -15.31 -3.07 1.00
C LEU A 18 -16.77 -2.76 1.31
N ASP A 19 -17.46 -3.57 2.11
CA ASP A 19 -18.88 -3.39 2.45
C ASP A 19 -19.75 -3.12 1.20
N GLY A 20 -19.57 -3.93 0.16
CA GLY A 20 -20.27 -3.80 -1.13
C GLY A 20 -19.69 -2.76 -2.11
N ARG A 21 -18.66 -1.99 -1.72
CA ARG A 21 -17.89 -1.12 -2.63
C ARG A 21 -17.00 -1.92 -3.57
N ARG A 22 -16.58 -1.31 -4.68
CA ARG A 22 -15.69 -1.91 -5.69
C ARG A 22 -14.25 -1.44 -5.54
N ILE A 23 -13.30 -2.27 -5.92
CA ILE A 23 -11.90 -1.84 -6.11
C ILE A 23 -11.77 -1.21 -7.50
N SER A 24 -11.34 0.05 -7.59
CA SER A 24 -11.06 0.65 -8.91
C SER A 24 -9.69 0.28 -9.44
N CYS A 25 -8.70 0.19 -8.55
CA CYS A 25 -7.30 0.00 -8.92
C CYS A 25 -6.49 -0.47 -7.72
N VAL A 26 -5.37 -1.13 -8.03
CA VAL A 26 -4.35 -1.50 -7.05
C VAL A 26 -3.02 -0.92 -7.46
N TYR A 27 -2.51 0.03 -6.69
CA TYR A 27 -1.18 0.61 -6.88
C TYR A 27 -0.15 -0.24 -6.15
N LEU A 28 0.91 -0.62 -6.85
CA LEU A 28 2.09 -1.25 -6.27
C LEU A 28 3.26 -0.28 -6.42
N ILE A 29 3.72 0.27 -5.31
CA ILE A 29 4.69 1.36 -5.25
C ILE A 29 5.92 0.90 -4.46
N GLY A 30 7.10 0.95 -5.08
CA GLY A 30 8.36 0.59 -4.39
C GLY A 30 8.44 -0.91 -4.04
N ASN A 31 8.09 -1.77 -5.00
CA ASN A 31 8.10 -3.23 -4.85
C ASN A 31 9.51 -3.82 -4.63
N GLY A 32 10.55 -3.11 -5.07
CA GLY A 32 11.92 -3.63 -5.12
C GLY A 32 12.09 -4.72 -6.17
N HIS A 33 13.20 -5.46 -6.11
CA HIS A 33 13.60 -6.42 -7.14
C HIS A 33 12.65 -7.61 -7.29
N PHE A 34 12.41 -8.01 -8.53
CA PHE A 34 11.54 -9.15 -8.87
C PHE A 34 12.04 -9.97 -10.07
N ASP A 35 13.34 -9.87 -10.37
CA ASP A 35 14.02 -10.59 -11.43
C ASP A 35 14.24 -12.09 -11.12
N ALA A 36 14.02 -12.52 -9.86
CA ALA A 36 14.02 -13.92 -9.48
C ALA A 36 12.91 -14.31 -8.49
N SER A 37 12.52 -15.58 -8.49
CA SER A 37 11.38 -16.09 -7.71
C SER A 37 11.60 -16.15 -6.21
N TRP A 38 12.85 -16.03 -5.75
CA TRP A 38 13.21 -15.94 -4.33
C TRP A 38 13.31 -14.48 -3.85
N GLU A 39 13.15 -13.49 -4.73
CA GLU A 39 13.20 -12.09 -4.33
C GLU A 39 11.90 -11.67 -3.64
N PRO A 40 11.96 -10.85 -2.57
CA PRO A 40 10.77 -10.34 -1.90
C PRO A 40 9.77 -9.69 -2.87
N GLY A 41 10.27 -8.88 -3.82
CA GLY A 41 9.42 -8.17 -4.78
C GLY A 41 8.68 -9.10 -5.74
N ALA A 42 9.20 -10.29 -6.06
CA ALA A 42 8.47 -11.27 -6.86
C ALA A 42 7.24 -11.81 -6.12
N HIS A 43 7.35 -12.02 -4.81
CA HIS A 43 6.24 -12.45 -3.96
C HIS A 43 5.20 -11.35 -3.74
N GLN A 44 5.65 -10.09 -3.60
CA GLN A 44 4.77 -8.93 -3.51
C GLN A 44 3.96 -8.77 -4.80
N ILE A 45 4.60 -8.79 -5.98
CA ILE A 45 3.88 -8.78 -7.28
C ILE A 45 2.87 -9.93 -7.35
N ALA A 46 3.26 -11.15 -6.94
CA ALA A 46 2.36 -12.30 -6.95
C ALA A 46 1.12 -12.08 -6.06
N LEU A 47 1.28 -11.45 -4.89
CA LEU A 47 0.16 -11.11 -4.00
C LEU A 47 -0.75 -10.09 -4.67
N VAL A 48 -0.18 -9.01 -5.20
CA VAL A 48 -0.96 -7.95 -5.85
C VAL A 48 -1.71 -8.50 -7.07
N ARG A 49 -1.08 -9.36 -7.89
CA ARG A 49 -1.77 -10.04 -9.01
C ARG A 49 -2.97 -10.86 -8.54
N ARG A 50 -2.88 -11.54 -7.40
CA ARG A 50 -4.01 -12.28 -6.83
C ARG A 50 -5.12 -11.37 -6.34
N ILE A 51 -4.78 -10.23 -5.74
CA ILE A 51 -5.76 -9.20 -5.37
C ILE A 51 -6.46 -8.70 -6.64
N CYS A 52 -5.69 -8.30 -7.66
CA CYS A 52 -6.24 -7.84 -8.93
C CYS A 52 -7.20 -8.85 -9.57
N GLN A 53 -6.82 -10.13 -9.60
CA GLN A 53 -7.69 -11.21 -10.09
C GLN A 53 -8.95 -11.40 -9.26
N ALA A 54 -8.86 -11.30 -7.92
CA ALA A 54 -10.00 -11.50 -7.03
C ALA A 54 -11.05 -10.38 -7.11
N PHE A 55 -10.65 -9.20 -7.58
CA PHE A 55 -11.50 -8.01 -7.68
C PHE A 55 -11.67 -7.47 -9.12
N ASP A 56 -11.24 -8.25 -10.12
CA ASP A 56 -11.32 -7.90 -11.55
C ASP A 56 -10.82 -6.48 -11.86
N THR A 57 -9.60 -6.19 -11.42
CA THR A 57 -8.99 -4.86 -11.54
C THR A 57 -7.56 -4.94 -12.07
N GLN A 58 -7.01 -3.79 -12.45
CA GLN A 58 -5.63 -3.68 -12.94
C GLN A 58 -4.66 -3.31 -11.83
N MET A 59 -3.42 -3.77 -11.97
CA MET A 59 -2.29 -3.29 -11.19
C MET A 59 -1.73 -2.04 -11.85
N ILE A 60 -1.54 -0.97 -11.08
CA ILE A 60 -0.76 0.20 -11.48
C ILE A 60 0.60 0.08 -10.79
N PHE A 61 1.63 -0.23 -11.57
CA PHE A 61 2.98 -0.44 -11.07
C PHE A 61 3.79 0.85 -11.14
N GLN A 62 4.44 1.22 -10.04
CA GLN A 62 5.31 2.40 -9.96
C GLN A 62 6.55 2.08 -9.14
N GLU A 63 7.72 2.25 -9.75
CA GLU A 63 9.00 2.01 -9.08
C GLU A 63 9.99 3.11 -9.49
N PRO A 64 10.64 3.81 -8.55
CA PRO A 64 11.69 4.78 -8.87
C PRO A 64 12.83 4.20 -9.71
N CYS A 65 13.20 2.94 -9.47
CA CYS A 65 14.32 2.27 -10.14
C CYS A 65 13.89 0.89 -10.65
N ILE A 66 13.67 0.77 -11.96
CA ILE A 66 13.38 -0.52 -12.62
C ILE A 66 14.47 -0.85 -13.64
N ASN A 67 14.97 -2.09 -13.63
CA ASN A 67 15.95 -2.53 -14.61
C ASN A 67 15.28 -2.90 -15.96
N ASN A 68 16.07 -3.06 -17.02
CA ASN A 68 15.52 -3.32 -18.36
C ASN A 68 14.77 -4.66 -18.46
N ALA A 69 15.24 -5.70 -17.77
CA ALA A 69 14.61 -7.02 -17.79
C ALA A 69 13.25 -7.00 -17.08
N GLU A 70 13.18 -6.35 -15.93
CA GLU A 70 11.95 -6.09 -15.16
C GLU A 70 10.93 -5.30 -16.00
N ARG A 71 11.40 -4.24 -16.68
CA ARG A 71 10.55 -3.42 -17.57
C ARG A 71 10.01 -4.22 -18.75
N GLU A 72 10.86 -5.00 -19.40
CA GLU A 72 10.47 -5.87 -20.51
C GLU A 72 9.44 -6.90 -20.05
N TRP A 73 9.70 -7.56 -18.91
CA TRP A 73 8.76 -8.52 -18.33
C TRP A 73 7.40 -7.90 -18.02
N LEU A 74 7.36 -6.71 -17.38
CA LEU A 74 6.11 -6.00 -17.08
C LEU A 74 5.32 -5.65 -18.34
N SER A 75 6.00 -5.24 -19.41
CA SER A 75 5.36 -4.86 -20.69
C SER A 75 4.61 -6.02 -21.36
N GLN A 76 4.98 -7.26 -21.03
CA GLN A 76 4.37 -8.48 -21.54
C GLN A 76 3.21 -8.98 -20.65
N GLN A 77 2.96 -8.36 -19.49
CA GLN A 77 1.92 -8.81 -18.56
C GLN A 77 0.57 -8.13 -18.84
N ASN A 78 -0.48 -8.94 -19.05
CA ASN A 78 -1.84 -8.43 -19.10
C ASN A 78 -2.30 -7.91 -17.73
N GLY A 79 -3.01 -6.79 -17.72
CA GLY A 79 -3.59 -6.20 -16.51
C GLY A 79 -2.61 -5.45 -15.62
N ILE A 80 -1.41 -5.12 -16.14
CA ILE A 80 -0.44 -4.24 -15.47
C ILE A 80 -0.29 -2.96 -16.31
N VAL A 81 -0.38 -1.81 -15.64
CA VAL A 81 -0.12 -0.48 -16.21
C VAL A 81 1.10 0.10 -15.53
N PHE A 82 2.14 0.41 -16.30
CA PHE A 82 3.32 1.10 -15.79
C PHE A 82 3.04 2.60 -15.64
N ARG A 83 3.18 3.13 -14.42
CA ARG A 83 3.02 4.56 -14.11
C ARG A 83 4.39 5.20 -13.95
N ASP A 84 4.83 5.88 -15.00
CA ASP A 84 6.07 6.65 -15.02
C ASP A 84 5.81 8.07 -14.50
N ARG A 85 5.79 8.22 -13.17
CA ARG A 85 5.60 9.53 -12.52
C ARG A 85 6.47 9.68 -11.27
N PRO A 86 6.93 10.91 -10.99
CA PRO A 86 7.77 11.19 -9.83
C PRO A 86 6.99 11.27 -8.51
N ASP A 87 5.68 11.54 -8.56
CA ASP A 87 4.81 11.67 -7.39
C ASP A 87 4.08 10.36 -7.05
N VAL A 88 3.51 10.27 -5.85
CA VAL A 88 2.69 9.13 -5.38
C VAL A 88 1.19 9.50 -5.25
N CYS A 89 0.72 10.48 -6.01
CA CYS A 89 -0.68 10.88 -6.03
C CYS A 89 -1.51 9.85 -6.81
N LEU A 90 -2.58 9.33 -6.20
CA LEU A 90 -3.44 8.36 -6.87
C LEU A 90 -4.41 9.06 -7.82
N ASP A 91 -4.22 8.85 -9.12
CA ASP A 91 -5.06 9.43 -10.18
C ASP A 91 -6.50 8.88 -10.18
N VAL A 92 -6.74 7.66 -9.67
CA VAL A 92 -7.93 6.83 -9.99
C VAL A 92 -8.88 6.60 -8.81
N VAL A 93 -8.57 7.11 -7.61
CA VAL A 93 -9.58 7.19 -6.55
C VAL A 93 -10.26 8.55 -6.76
N GLY A 94 -11.37 8.59 -7.47
CA GLY A 94 -11.96 9.85 -7.92
C GLY A 94 -13.45 9.87 -7.64
N SER A 95 -13.86 10.68 -6.66
CA SER A 95 -15.21 11.17 -6.29
C SER A 95 -16.37 10.16 -6.10
N ASP A 96 -16.26 8.94 -6.60
CA ASP A 96 -17.20 7.85 -6.40
C ASP A 96 -16.98 7.24 -5.01
N ARG A 97 -17.90 7.54 -4.08
CA ARG A 97 -17.89 6.97 -2.71
C ARG A 97 -18.01 5.45 -2.69
N ASN A 98 -18.43 4.84 -3.80
CA ASN A 98 -18.53 3.39 -3.93
C ASN A 98 -17.23 2.75 -4.46
N SER A 99 -16.18 3.54 -4.69
CA SER A 99 -14.90 3.08 -5.20
C SER A 99 -13.81 3.16 -4.14
N VAL A 100 -13.04 2.09 -4.02
CA VAL A 100 -11.87 1.99 -3.13
C VAL A 100 -10.62 1.79 -3.97
N GLY A 101 -9.57 2.54 -3.66
CA GLY A 101 -8.23 2.27 -4.16
C GLY A 101 -7.46 1.42 -3.16
N ILE A 102 -6.60 0.54 -3.66
CA ILE A 102 -5.61 -0.15 -2.83
C ILE A 102 -4.23 0.42 -3.15
N ALA A 103 -3.48 0.84 -2.14
CA ALA A 103 -2.08 1.18 -2.27
C ALA A 103 -1.23 0.13 -1.55
N VAL A 104 -0.20 -0.38 -2.22
CA VAL A 104 0.73 -1.38 -1.69
C VAL A 104 2.10 -0.74 -1.65
N ILE A 105 2.59 -0.48 -0.43
CA ILE A 105 3.87 0.18 -0.12
C ILE A 105 4.56 -0.67 0.94
N LEU A 106 5.12 -1.80 0.52
CA LEU A 106 5.74 -2.79 1.41
C LEU A 106 7.25 -2.55 1.51
N HIS A 107 7.80 -2.59 2.72
CA HIS A 107 9.22 -2.30 2.98
C HIS A 107 9.68 -0.92 2.46
N GLY A 108 8.73 -0.02 2.21
CA GLY A 108 9.00 1.32 1.72
C GLY A 108 9.56 2.24 2.80
N VAL A 109 10.26 3.28 2.36
CA VAL A 109 10.80 4.31 3.25
C VAL A 109 9.66 5.12 3.88
N HIS A 110 9.75 5.43 5.17
CA HIS A 110 8.71 6.16 5.91
C HIS A 110 8.33 7.50 5.25
N GLY A 111 9.32 8.19 4.66
CA GLY A 111 9.09 9.41 3.88
C GLY A 111 8.16 9.20 2.69
N LEU A 112 8.31 8.09 1.95
CA LEU A 112 7.43 7.77 0.82
C LEU A 112 5.97 7.58 1.26
N LEU A 113 5.77 6.90 2.39
CA LEU A 113 4.43 6.73 2.94
C LEU A 113 3.87 8.06 3.46
N ASN A 114 4.67 8.88 4.13
CA ASN A 114 4.24 10.20 4.58
C ASN A 114 3.81 11.08 3.40
N ASP A 115 4.60 11.12 2.33
CA ASP A 115 4.28 11.87 1.11
C ASP A 115 3.01 11.32 0.47
N PHE A 116 2.86 9.99 0.37
CA PHE A 116 1.64 9.35 -0.12
C PHE A 116 0.41 9.80 0.67
N LEU A 117 0.49 9.76 2.00
CA LEU A 117 -0.60 10.20 2.86
C LEU A 117 -0.91 11.68 2.65
N ALA A 118 0.12 12.54 2.63
CA ALA A 118 -0.03 13.98 2.44
C ALA A 118 -0.67 14.32 1.08
N PHE A 119 -0.21 13.71 -0.02
CA PHE A 119 -0.78 13.95 -1.35
C PHE A 119 -2.25 13.49 -1.47
N ASN A 120 -2.63 12.42 -0.77
CA ASN A 120 -3.97 11.85 -0.83
C ASN A 120 -4.91 12.34 0.30
N TRP A 121 -4.42 13.23 1.19
CA TRP A 121 -5.03 13.58 2.47
C TRP A 121 -6.49 13.99 2.37
N ARG A 122 -6.79 15.01 1.56
CA ARG A 122 -8.15 15.56 1.44
C ARG A 122 -8.99 14.93 0.34
N SER A 123 -8.33 14.32 -0.64
CA SER A 123 -9.01 13.86 -1.84
C SER A 123 -9.66 12.50 -1.58
N ASN A 124 -8.91 11.55 -1.03
CA ASN A 124 -9.22 10.13 -1.22
C ASN A 124 -8.87 9.22 -0.04
N LEU A 125 -8.21 9.71 1.00
CA LEU A 125 -7.61 8.84 2.02
C LEU A 125 -8.61 7.92 2.74
N GLN A 126 -9.87 8.35 2.90
CA GLN A 126 -10.95 7.51 3.47
C GLN A 126 -11.39 6.36 2.55
N ASN A 127 -11.10 6.46 1.26
CA ASN A 127 -11.41 5.47 0.23
C ASN A 127 -10.16 4.70 -0.21
N ILE A 128 -9.07 4.78 0.57
CA ILE A 128 -7.84 4.06 0.31
C ILE A 128 -7.64 3.01 1.38
N LEU A 129 -7.40 1.79 0.91
CA LEU A 129 -6.90 0.69 1.71
C LEU A 129 -5.40 0.56 1.46
N LEU A 130 -4.61 0.51 2.52
CA LEU A 130 -3.16 0.49 2.44
C LEU A 130 -2.62 -0.88 2.86
N LEU A 131 -1.73 -1.47 2.07
CA LEU A 131 -0.90 -2.61 2.48
C LEU A 131 0.50 -2.04 2.67
N CYS A 132 0.93 -1.92 3.92
CA CYS A 132 2.19 -1.28 4.27
C CYS A 132 2.84 -1.94 5.48
N ASN A 133 4.00 -1.44 5.89
CA ASN A 133 4.58 -1.83 7.16
C ASN A 133 3.62 -1.48 8.33
N ASP A 134 3.74 -2.20 9.43
CA ASP A 134 2.93 -2.00 10.62
C ASP A 134 3.51 -0.85 11.44
N TYR A 135 2.87 0.31 11.34
CA TYR A 135 3.36 1.55 11.94
C TYR A 135 2.82 1.81 13.36
N ARG A 136 2.08 0.86 13.97
CA ARG A 136 1.44 1.08 15.28
C ARG A 136 2.44 1.44 16.37
N ASP A 137 3.52 0.67 16.46
CA ASP A 137 4.50 0.74 17.56
C ASP A 137 5.92 1.08 17.07
N ILE A 138 6.06 1.62 15.86
CA ILE A 138 7.37 1.99 15.30
C ILE A 138 7.85 3.33 15.87
N ASP A 139 9.05 3.35 16.45
CA ASP A 139 9.81 4.59 16.61
C ASP A 139 10.45 4.96 15.27
N LEU A 140 9.96 6.01 14.61
CA LEU A 140 10.52 6.50 13.35
C LEU A 140 11.96 6.97 13.61
N ILE A 141 12.92 6.28 12.99
CA ILE A 141 14.39 6.48 12.98
C ILE A 141 14.92 7.40 14.11
N GLY A 142 15.44 6.79 15.18
CA GLY A 142 16.14 7.51 16.26
C GLY A 142 15.26 7.95 17.43
N GLY A 143 13.93 7.85 17.31
CA GLY A 143 13.00 7.98 18.45
C GLY A 143 12.98 9.36 19.10
N THR A 144 13.57 10.37 18.47
CA THR A 144 13.54 11.74 18.96
C THR A 144 12.21 12.39 18.59
N VAL A 145 11.78 13.38 19.38
CA VAL A 145 10.55 14.14 19.09
C VAL A 145 10.72 14.89 17.76
N GLU A 146 11.94 15.34 17.48
CA GLU A 146 12.31 16.09 16.29
C GLU A 146 12.16 15.24 15.02
N THR A 147 12.67 14.00 14.98
CA THR A 147 12.55 13.15 13.77
C THR A 147 11.12 12.64 13.57
N ASN A 148 10.35 12.44 14.63
CA ASN A 148 8.92 12.16 14.48
C ASN A 148 8.18 13.35 13.86
N SER A 149 8.55 14.59 14.17
CA SER A 149 7.89 15.78 13.61
C SER A 149 8.02 15.92 12.09
N GLU A 150 8.99 15.23 11.47
CA GLU A 150 9.19 15.21 10.01
C GLU A 150 8.11 14.42 9.26
N PHE A 151 7.32 13.59 9.95
CA PHE A 151 6.30 12.72 9.35
C PHE A 151 4.88 12.97 9.90
N PRO A 152 4.35 14.20 9.79
CA PRO A 152 3.09 14.61 10.41
C PRO A 152 1.88 13.81 9.91
N ALA A 153 1.82 13.56 8.59
CA ALA A 153 0.72 12.81 7.98
C ALA A 153 0.74 11.34 8.44
N LEU A 154 1.93 10.72 8.46
CA LEU A 154 2.11 9.36 8.96
C LEU A 154 1.76 9.25 10.45
N ASN A 155 2.21 10.19 11.27
CA ASN A 155 1.90 10.20 12.71
C ASN A 155 0.41 10.29 12.99
N PHE A 156 -0.28 11.19 12.30
CA PHE A 156 -1.72 11.26 12.43
C PHE A 156 -2.38 9.97 11.94
N PHE A 157 -1.97 9.46 10.78
CA PHE A 157 -2.54 8.25 10.21
C PHE A 157 -2.37 7.06 11.16
N ARG A 158 -1.15 6.77 11.66
CA ARG A 158 -0.91 5.63 12.55
C ARG A 158 -1.70 5.68 13.86
N LYS A 159 -2.05 6.89 14.33
CA LYS A 159 -2.85 7.09 15.54
C LYS A 159 -4.36 6.83 15.33
N HIS A 160 -4.86 7.03 14.11
CA HIS A 160 -6.30 7.00 13.83
C HIS A 160 -6.73 5.90 12.85
N ALA A 161 -5.77 5.31 12.13
CA ALA A 161 -6.01 4.19 11.25
C ALA A 161 -6.09 2.89 12.04
N ARG A 162 -6.90 1.97 11.53
CA ARG A 162 -6.91 0.59 11.97
C ARG A 162 -5.85 -0.18 11.19
N PHE A 163 -5.08 -0.99 11.91
CA PHE A 163 -4.09 -1.91 11.34
C PHE A 163 -4.48 -3.36 11.64
N ILE A 164 -4.44 -4.20 10.61
CA ILE A 164 -4.69 -5.63 10.72
C ILE A 164 -3.43 -6.35 10.21
N ALA A 165 -2.64 -6.88 11.15
CA ALA A 165 -1.39 -7.55 10.86
C ALA A 165 -1.59 -8.75 9.93
N PHE A 166 -0.70 -8.89 8.96
CA PHE A 166 -0.69 -10.04 8.08
C PHE A 166 -0.38 -11.32 8.88
N PRO A 167 -0.97 -12.46 8.49
CA PRO A 167 -0.53 -13.73 9.02
C PRO A 167 0.91 -14.00 8.57
N GLU A 168 1.62 -14.82 9.34
CA GLU A 168 2.96 -15.25 8.98
C GLU A 168 2.97 -15.87 7.57
N TYR A 169 3.95 -15.48 6.77
CA TYR A 169 4.14 -15.97 5.43
C TYR A 169 5.20 -17.08 5.38
N CYS A 170 4.80 -18.32 5.66
CA CYS A 170 5.56 -19.48 5.21
C CYS A 170 5.47 -19.49 3.67
N PRO A 171 6.53 -19.61 2.86
CA PRO A 171 7.84 -20.17 3.14
C PRO A 171 8.94 -19.16 3.53
N ASN A 172 8.70 -17.85 3.46
CA ASN A 172 9.70 -16.81 3.69
C ASN A 172 9.13 -15.69 4.59
N PRO A 173 9.11 -15.88 5.93
CA PRO A 173 8.43 -14.95 6.84
C PRO A 173 8.88 -13.49 6.71
N SER A 174 10.14 -13.26 6.37
CA SER A 174 10.72 -11.92 6.18
C SER A 174 10.07 -11.12 5.06
N PHE A 175 9.44 -11.74 4.05
CA PHE A 175 8.97 -11.02 2.87
C PHE A 175 7.73 -10.16 3.13
N PHE A 176 6.95 -10.51 4.15
CA PHE A 176 5.82 -9.72 4.63
C PHE A 176 5.91 -9.50 6.15
N HIS A 177 7.12 -9.57 6.70
CA HIS A 177 7.36 -9.26 8.10
C HIS A 177 6.92 -7.82 8.39
N ASP A 178 6.29 -7.62 9.54
CA ASP A 178 5.69 -6.36 9.95
C ASP A 178 4.82 -5.73 8.87
N THR A 179 4.09 -6.51 8.08
CA THR A 179 3.12 -5.98 7.12
C THR A 179 1.72 -5.97 7.72
N SER A 180 0.97 -4.90 7.46
CA SER A 180 -0.39 -4.71 7.91
C SER A 180 -1.29 -4.21 6.78
N LEU A 181 -2.55 -4.61 6.86
CA LEU A 181 -3.64 -3.94 6.15
C LEU A 181 -4.09 -2.74 6.99
N ALA A 182 -3.97 -1.53 6.46
CA ALA A 182 -4.25 -0.29 7.17
C ALA A 182 -5.31 0.55 6.45
N TYR A 183 -6.22 1.16 7.22
CA TYR A 183 -7.24 2.07 6.68
C TYR A 183 -7.78 3.00 7.76
N LEU A 184 -8.29 4.17 7.36
CA LEU A 184 -9.04 5.03 8.26
C LEU A 184 -10.47 4.51 8.43
N GLU A 185 -10.94 4.45 9.67
CA GLU A 185 -12.33 4.11 9.96
C GLU A 185 -13.28 5.25 9.53
N SER A 186 -14.52 4.90 9.21
CA SER A 186 -15.55 5.87 8.84
C SER A 186 -15.79 6.87 9.96
N GLY A 187 -15.85 8.16 9.64
CA GLY A 187 -16.14 9.23 10.61
C GLY A 187 -14.90 9.93 11.18
N ILE A 188 -13.68 9.48 10.86
CA ILE A 188 -12.46 10.21 11.18
C ILE A 188 -12.40 11.50 10.34
N SER A 189 -12.41 12.65 11.02
CA SER A 189 -12.21 13.95 10.41
C SER A 189 -10.71 14.22 10.24
N LEU A 190 -10.30 14.50 9.01
CA LEU A 190 -8.92 14.84 8.71
C LEU A 190 -8.71 16.35 8.90
N PRO A 191 -7.78 16.77 9.77
CA PRO A 191 -7.46 18.19 9.94
C PRO A 191 -6.77 18.75 8.70
N GLU A 192 -6.59 20.07 8.66
CA GLU A 192 -5.69 20.68 7.68
C GLU A 192 -4.28 20.13 7.86
N LEU A 193 -3.60 19.75 6.78
CA LEU A 193 -2.22 19.26 6.85
C LEU A 193 -1.29 20.26 7.55
N ALA A 194 -1.42 21.56 7.24
CA ALA A 194 -0.64 22.62 7.88
C ALA A 194 -0.90 22.78 9.39
N ALA A 195 -1.94 22.13 9.94
CA ALA A 195 -2.20 22.08 11.37
C ALA A 195 -1.52 20.88 12.05
N LEU A 196 -1.00 19.92 11.29
CA LEU A 196 -0.22 18.79 11.81
C LEU A 196 1.25 19.15 12.05
N ASP A 197 1.73 20.24 11.42
CA ASP A 197 3.10 20.76 11.55
C ASP A 197 3.30 21.65 12.80
N ARG A 198 2.27 21.77 13.66
CA ARG A 198 2.26 22.61 14.87
C ARG A 198 2.24 21.77 16.13
#